data_AF-A0A3C1BCF1-F1
#
_entry.id   AF-A0A3C1BCF1-F1
#
_cell.length_a   1.000
_cell.length_b   1.000
_cell.length_c   1.000
_cell.angle_alpha   90.00
_cell.angle_beta   90.00
_cell.angle_gamma   90.00
#
_symmetry.space_group_name_H-M   'P 1'
#
loop_
_entity.id
_entity.type
_entity.pdbx_description
1 polymer ?
#
loop_
_entity_poly.entity_id
_entity_poly.type
_entity_poly.pdbx_seq_one_letter_code
_entity_poly.pdbx_strand_id
1 'polypeptide(L)'
;MRPIIVRFFLLTIFLAFALQSIGQTCNGSLGDPVINEDFGSGGNLGQPLATGVTNMTYVNTGCPNDGSYTIANSSSICFGNSWHILNQDHTGSQNGYMMVINASVQPSIFFTQQTVVGQLCPNTTYEFAAWITNLDLPSTCGGPILPNITFSIETTGGAVLQTYNTGQIPTTNNVTWTKYRTFFTTPANSS
;
A
#
# COMPACT_ATOMS: atom_id res chain seq x y z
N MET A 1 50.45 -11.94 53.31
CA MET A 1 49.36 -12.61 52.56
C MET A 1 48.88 -11.64 51.50
N ARG A 2 49.22 -11.92 50.23
CA ARG A 2 49.13 -11.01 49.08
C ARG A 2 47.67 -10.84 48.59
N PRO A 3 47.30 -9.69 48.00
CA PRO A 3 45.91 -9.31 47.69
C PRO A 3 45.41 -10.02 46.42
N ILE A 4 45.26 -11.35 46.49
CA ILE A 4 44.75 -12.18 45.39
C ILE A 4 43.24 -11.97 45.22
N ILE A 5 42.53 -11.70 46.33
CA ILE A 5 41.07 -11.50 46.36
C ILE A 5 40.65 -10.24 45.59
N VAL A 6 41.41 -9.14 45.71
CA VAL A 6 41.10 -7.87 45.04
C VAL A 6 41.25 -7.99 43.51
N ARG A 7 42.22 -8.80 43.04
CA ARG A 7 42.40 -9.05 41.60
C ARG A 7 41.28 -9.89 41.00
N PHE A 8 40.80 -10.90 41.74
CA PHE A 8 39.63 -11.68 41.30
C PHE A 8 38.36 -10.84 41.24
N PHE A 9 38.16 -9.93 42.20
CA PHE A 9 37.00 -9.05 42.26
C PHE A 9 36.98 -8.00 41.13
N LEU A 10 38.15 -7.48 40.74
CA LEU A 10 38.27 -6.57 39.59
C LEU A 10 38.04 -7.30 38.25
N LEU A 11 38.48 -8.56 38.13
CA LEU A 11 38.29 -9.36 36.91
C LEU A 11 36.81 -9.70 36.68
N THR A 12 36.05 -9.99 37.75
CA THR A 12 34.62 -10.29 37.66
C THR A 12 33.77 -9.06 37.32
N ILE A 13 34.14 -7.87 37.83
CA ILE A 13 33.47 -6.60 37.47
C ILE A 13 33.72 -6.24 36.00
N PHE A 14 34.93 -6.48 35.48
CA PHE A 14 35.25 -6.20 34.07
C PHE A 14 34.49 -7.13 33.11
N LEU A 15 34.27 -8.40 33.50
CA LEU A 15 33.51 -9.37 32.70
C LEU A 15 32.00 -9.09 32.70
N ALA A 16 31.46 -8.53 33.78
CA ALA A 16 30.05 -8.13 33.87
C ALA A 16 29.72 -6.88 33.03
N PHE A 17 30.67 -5.95 32.85
CA PHE A 17 30.49 -4.78 31.98
C PHE A 17 30.57 -5.12 30.49
N ALA A 18 31.24 -6.22 30.11
CA ALA A 18 31.35 -6.69 28.72
C ALA A 18 30.08 -7.39 28.20
N LEU A 19 29.14 -7.74 29.09
CA LEU A 19 27.89 -8.44 28.77
C LEU A 19 26.68 -7.50 28.63
N GLN A 20 26.91 -6.24 28.27
CA GLN A 20 25.81 -5.39 27.80
C GLN A 20 25.38 -5.85 26.40
N SER A 21 24.47 -6.81 26.35
CA SER A 21 23.81 -7.18 25.10
C SER A 21 22.94 -6.00 24.66
N ILE A 22 23.33 -5.32 23.60
CA ILE A 22 22.41 -4.45 22.86
C ILE A 22 21.36 -5.39 22.28
N GLY A 23 20.18 -5.43 22.89
CA GLY A 23 19.01 -6.00 22.24
C GLY A 23 18.74 -5.17 21.00
N GLN A 24 19.29 -5.58 19.85
CA GLN A 24 18.88 -5.03 18.58
C GLN A 24 17.41 -5.41 18.43
N THR A 25 16.54 -4.42 18.48
CA THR A 25 15.15 -4.59 18.10
C THR A 25 15.16 -5.00 16.64
N CYS A 26 15.07 -6.30 16.36
CA CYS A 26 14.89 -6.84 15.02
C CYS A 26 13.48 -6.47 14.56
N ASN A 27 13.24 -5.19 14.26
CA ASN A 27 12.25 -4.86 13.24
C ASN A 27 12.83 -5.46 11.96
N GLY A 28 12.48 -6.70 11.66
CA GLY A 28 12.98 -7.40 10.48
C GLY A 28 12.92 -6.50 9.25
N SER A 29 13.92 -6.61 8.38
CA SER A 29 13.81 -5.98 7.06
C SER A 29 12.57 -6.54 6.38
N LEU A 30 11.76 -5.67 5.81
CA LEU A 30 10.80 -6.11 4.81
C LEU A 30 11.63 -6.70 3.66
N GLY A 31 11.40 -7.99 3.38
CA GLY A 31 11.99 -8.65 2.22
C GLY A 31 11.32 -8.18 0.93
N ASP A 32 11.66 -8.82 -0.18
CA ASP A 32 10.99 -8.57 -1.46
C ASP A 32 9.48 -8.79 -1.33
N PRO A 33 8.67 -7.97 -2.03
CA PRO A 33 7.21 -8.10 -1.98
C PRO A 33 6.78 -9.46 -2.53
N VAL A 34 5.94 -10.16 -1.75
CA VAL A 34 5.34 -11.43 -2.19
C VAL A 34 4.46 -11.23 -3.43
N ILE A 35 3.77 -10.09 -3.49
CA ILE A 35 3.02 -9.62 -4.66
C ILE A 35 3.41 -8.17 -4.90
N ASN A 36 3.76 -7.87 -6.15
CA ASN A 36 3.96 -6.52 -6.64
C ASN A 36 3.03 -6.30 -7.84
N GLU A 37 2.02 -5.45 -7.67
CA GLU A 37 1.08 -5.07 -8.72
C GLU A 37 1.38 -3.62 -9.13
N ASP A 38 1.74 -3.43 -10.41
CA ASP A 38 2.04 -2.14 -11.01
C ASP A 38 1.14 -1.82 -12.23
N PHE A 39 0.14 -2.67 -12.49
CA PHE A 39 -0.77 -2.61 -13.64
C PHE A 39 -0.07 -2.75 -15.01
N GLY A 40 1.24 -2.93 -15.06
CA GLY A 40 2.06 -3.04 -16.26
C GLY A 40 2.42 -1.69 -16.90
N SER A 41 2.71 -1.70 -18.20
CA SER A 41 3.04 -0.50 -18.99
C SER A 41 2.63 -0.64 -20.46
N GLY A 42 2.46 0.47 -21.17
CA GLY A 42 2.16 0.46 -22.60
C GLY A 42 1.41 1.68 -23.14
N GLY A 43 0.60 1.48 -24.19
CA GLY A 43 -0.20 2.54 -24.82
C GLY A 43 -1.38 3.01 -23.96
N ASN A 44 -1.79 4.27 -24.11
CA ASN A 44 -2.93 4.82 -23.36
C ASN A 44 -4.23 4.64 -24.16
N LEU A 45 -5.24 3.90 -23.72
CA LEU A 45 -5.47 3.29 -22.40
C LEU A 45 -5.03 1.80 -22.34
N GLY A 46 -4.80 1.31 -21.12
CA GLY A 46 -4.54 -0.09 -20.81
C GLY A 46 -5.77 -0.98 -20.92
N GLN A 47 -5.60 -2.29 -20.73
CA GLN A 47 -6.70 -3.27 -20.78
C GLN A 47 -7.49 -3.30 -19.46
N PRO A 48 -8.76 -3.76 -19.45
CA PRO A 48 -9.50 -3.99 -18.23
C PRO A 48 -8.81 -5.00 -17.31
N LEU A 49 -9.03 -4.86 -16.00
CA LEU A 49 -8.59 -5.85 -15.02
C LEU A 49 -9.37 -7.16 -15.20
N ALA A 50 -8.77 -8.26 -14.76
CA ALA A 50 -9.41 -9.58 -14.79
C ALA A 50 -10.71 -9.60 -13.99
N THR A 51 -11.65 -10.46 -14.40
CA THR A 51 -12.91 -10.68 -13.68
C THR A 51 -12.65 -11.04 -12.22
N GLY A 52 -13.35 -10.37 -11.29
CA GLY A 52 -13.26 -10.62 -9.85
C GLY A 52 -12.26 -9.73 -9.11
N VAL A 53 -11.43 -8.95 -9.80
CA VAL A 53 -10.51 -7.98 -9.16
C VAL A 53 -11.27 -6.78 -8.60
N THR A 54 -12.27 -6.27 -9.33
CA THR A 54 -13.08 -5.13 -8.95
C THR A 54 -14.54 -5.36 -9.30
N ASN A 55 -15.46 -4.70 -8.60
CA ASN A 55 -16.87 -4.63 -8.99
C ASN A 55 -17.21 -3.35 -9.77
N MET A 56 -16.21 -2.50 -10.06
CA MET A 56 -16.40 -1.28 -10.83
C MET A 56 -16.49 -1.58 -12.33
N THR A 57 -17.13 -0.66 -13.08
CA THR A 57 -17.25 -0.79 -14.53
C THR A 57 -15.99 -0.25 -15.21
N TYR A 58 -15.33 -1.06 -16.05
CA TYR A 58 -14.25 -0.57 -16.89
C TYR A 58 -14.80 0.30 -18.01
N VAL A 59 -14.14 1.43 -18.27
CA VAL A 59 -14.43 2.28 -19.43
C VAL A 59 -13.17 2.61 -20.21
N ASN A 60 -13.29 2.58 -21.53
CA ASN A 60 -12.20 2.91 -22.45
C ASN A 60 -12.14 4.42 -22.73
N THR A 61 -12.07 5.23 -21.67
CA THR A 61 -11.90 6.69 -21.73
C THR A 61 -11.02 7.16 -20.58
N GLY A 62 -10.19 8.20 -20.81
CA GLY A 62 -9.33 8.80 -19.79
C GLY A 62 -10.07 9.57 -18.69
N CYS A 63 -11.36 9.82 -18.88
CA CYS A 63 -12.24 10.49 -17.91
C CYS A 63 -13.41 9.56 -17.52
N PRO A 64 -13.17 8.58 -16.61
CA PRO A 64 -14.23 7.67 -16.18
C PRO A 64 -15.33 8.40 -15.41
N ASN A 65 -16.60 8.11 -15.68
CA ASN A 65 -17.72 8.63 -14.88
C ASN A 65 -17.79 7.93 -13.51
N ASP A 66 -18.55 8.49 -12.57
CA ASP A 66 -18.73 7.96 -11.22
C ASP A 66 -19.05 6.45 -11.22
N GLY A 67 -18.39 5.70 -10.35
CA GLY A 67 -18.51 4.25 -10.24
C GLY A 67 -17.75 3.46 -11.31
N SER A 68 -16.95 4.14 -12.15
CA SER A 68 -16.15 3.52 -13.20
C SER A 68 -14.65 3.68 -12.99
N TYR A 69 -13.88 2.84 -13.65
CA TYR A 69 -12.42 2.92 -13.66
C TYR A 69 -11.86 2.75 -15.07
N THR A 70 -10.60 3.14 -15.23
CA THR A 70 -9.78 2.80 -16.40
C THR A 70 -8.35 2.47 -15.95
N ILE A 71 -7.56 1.87 -16.84
CA ILE A 71 -6.12 1.68 -16.66
C ILE A 71 -5.43 2.63 -17.63
N ALA A 72 -4.55 3.49 -17.12
CA ALA A 72 -3.98 4.56 -17.93
C ALA A 72 -2.54 4.84 -17.53
N ASN A 73 -1.69 5.24 -18.49
CA ASN A 73 -0.32 5.67 -18.20
C ASN A 73 -0.21 7.18 -17.94
N SER A 74 -1.29 7.90 -18.27
CA SER A 74 -1.45 9.34 -18.13
C SER A 74 -2.94 9.68 -18.09
N SER A 75 -3.30 10.78 -17.43
CA SER A 75 -4.67 11.32 -17.43
C SER A 75 -4.81 12.53 -18.36
N SER A 76 -6.04 12.88 -18.70
CA SER A 76 -6.36 14.06 -19.52
C SER A 76 -7.15 15.09 -18.72
N ILE A 77 -7.43 16.25 -19.33
CA ILE A 77 -8.32 17.25 -18.72
C ILE A 77 -9.72 16.66 -18.60
N CYS A 78 -10.14 16.38 -17.37
CA CYS A 78 -11.45 15.82 -17.05
C CYS A 78 -12.29 16.81 -16.22
N PHE A 79 -13.61 16.68 -16.32
CA PHE A 79 -14.60 17.34 -15.44
C PHE A 79 -14.38 18.85 -15.24
N GLY A 80 -14.13 19.58 -16.34
CA GLY A 80 -13.93 21.03 -16.28
C GLY A 80 -12.64 21.46 -15.61
N ASN A 81 -11.56 20.65 -15.72
CA ASN A 81 -10.26 20.91 -15.11
C ASN A 81 -10.32 20.91 -13.57
N SER A 82 -11.13 20.00 -13.01
CA SER A 82 -11.19 19.73 -11.57
C SER A 82 -10.23 18.62 -11.15
N TRP A 83 -9.66 17.87 -12.10
CA TRP A 83 -8.68 16.82 -11.83
C TRP A 83 -7.27 17.25 -12.21
N HIS A 84 -6.29 16.75 -11.46
CA HIS A 84 -4.88 16.78 -11.82
C HIS A 84 -4.64 16.02 -13.14
N ILE A 85 -3.73 16.56 -13.95
CA ILE A 85 -3.16 15.87 -15.11
C ILE A 85 -1.96 15.06 -14.63
N LEU A 86 -2.05 13.73 -14.73
CA LEU A 86 -0.98 12.79 -14.46
C LEU A 86 -0.24 12.49 -15.76
N ASN A 87 1.08 12.68 -15.77
CA ASN A 87 1.90 12.36 -16.93
C ASN A 87 2.54 10.97 -16.86
N GLN A 88 2.56 10.36 -15.67
CA GLN A 88 3.14 9.06 -15.38
C GLN A 88 2.58 8.53 -14.05
N ASP A 89 2.75 7.23 -13.83
CA ASP A 89 2.44 6.56 -12.56
C ASP A 89 3.49 6.88 -11.47
N HIS A 90 3.36 6.22 -10.31
CA HIS A 90 4.32 6.36 -9.21
C HIS A 90 5.62 5.57 -9.43
N THR A 91 5.62 4.51 -10.24
CA THR A 91 6.74 3.56 -10.29
C THR A 91 7.97 4.12 -10.99
N GLY A 92 7.80 5.16 -11.81
CA GLY A 92 8.87 5.71 -12.65
C GLY A 92 9.17 4.85 -13.88
N SER A 93 8.34 3.84 -14.15
CA SER A 93 8.43 3.03 -15.35
C SER A 93 8.02 3.84 -16.58
N GLN A 94 8.74 3.65 -17.70
CA GLN A 94 8.34 4.29 -18.94
C GLN A 94 6.95 3.80 -19.36
N ASN A 95 6.01 4.75 -19.49
CA ASN A 95 4.59 4.46 -19.76
C ASN A 95 3.96 3.49 -18.74
N GLY A 96 4.39 3.55 -17.47
CA GLY A 96 3.81 2.78 -16.37
C GLY A 96 2.33 3.08 -16.20
N TYR A 97 1.52 2.05 -16.03
CA TYR A 97 0.09 2.17 -15.86
C TYR A 97 -0.28 2.45 -14.41
N MET A 98 -1.46 3.04 -14.24
CA MET A 98 -2.11 3.20 -12.95
C MET A 98 -3.61 2.95 -13.11
N MET A 99 -4.25 2.51 -12.04
CA MET A 99 -5.70 2.45 -11.99
C MET A 99 -6.27 3.85 -11.69
N VAL A 100 -7.03 4.39 -12.63
CA VAL A 100 -7.72 5.69 -12.49
C VAL A 100 -9.18 5.41 -12.17
N ILE A 101 -9.63 5.94 -11.03
CA ILE A 101 -10.96 5.67 -10.47
C ILE A 101 -11.73 6.99 -10.36
N ASN A 102 -12.95 7.02 -10.88
CA ASN A 102 -13.93 8.00 -10.44
C ASN A 102 -14.91 7.31 -9.48
N ALA A 103 -14.70 7.50 -8.18
CA ALA A 103 -15.49 6.83 -7.15
C ALA A 103 -16.89 7.44 -7.07
N SER A 104 -17.91 6.62 -6.78
CA SER A 104 -19.26 7.11 -6.51
C SER A 104 -19.49 7.30 -5.01
N VAL A 105 -20.61 7.95 -4.64
CA VAL A 105 -21.06 8.02 -3.23
C VAL A 105 -21.39 6.65 -2.64
N GLN A 106 -21.64 5.64 -3.47
CA GLN A 106 -21.81 4.26 -3.04
C GLN A 106 -20.43 3.57 -2.98
N PRO A 107 -20.07 2.94 -1.84
CA PRO A 107 -18.82 2.20 -1.72
C PRO A 107 -18.68 1.13 -2.82
N SER A 108 -17.48 1.00 -3.37
CA SER A 108 -17.14 -0.01 -4.38
C SER A 108 -15.86 -0.73 -3.99
N ILE A 109 -15.69 -1.95 -4.51
CA ILE A 109 -14.44 -2.70 -4.38
C ILE A 109 -13.50 -2.24 -5.48
N PHE A 110 -12.53 -1.41 -5.13
CA PHE A 110 -11.58 -0.87 -6.10
C PHE A 110 -10.62 -1.95 -6.60
N PHE A 111 -10.12 -2.80 -5.72
CA PHE A 111 -9.14 -3.82 -6.08
C PHE A 111 -9.16 -4.98 -5.09
N THR A 112 -9.06 -6.19 -5.61
CA THR A 112 -9.02 -7.45 -4.86
C THR A 112 -7.87 -8.25 -5.40
N GLN A 113 -7.00 -8.69 -4.50
CA GLN A 113 -5.89 -9.56 -4.81
C GLN A 113 -5.90 -10.75 -3.88
N GLN A 114 -5.73 -11.93 -4.47
CA GLN A 114 -5.59 -13.17 -3.73
C GLN A 114 -4.18 -13.72 -3.93
N THR A 115 -3.51 -14.09 -2.84
CA THR A 115 -2.24 -14.80 -2.90
C THR A 115 -2.46 -16.23 -3.38
N VAL A 116 -1.47 -16.80 -4.07
CA VAL A 116 -1.49 -18.24 -4.34
C VAL A 116 -1.41 -18.99 -3.00
N VAL A 117 -2.12 -20.12 -2.90
CA VAL A 117 -2.07 -21.00 -1.72
C VAL A 117 -0.61 -21.40 -1.44
N GLY A 118 -0.18 -21.34 -0.18
CA GLY A 118 1.19 -21.60 0.25
C GLY A 118 2.22 -20.51 -0.05
N GLN A 119 1.83 -19.38 -0.64
CA GLN A 119 2.77 -18.29 -0.97
C GLN A 119 3.14 -17.43 0.24
N LEU A 120 2.25 -17.38 1.25
CA LEU A 120 2.53 -16.73 2.53
C LEU A 120 3.01 -17.77 3.54
N CYS A 121 4.04 -17.43 4.30
CA CYS A 121 4.52 -18.26 5.39
C CYS A 121 3.58 -18.12 6.60
N PRO A 122 3.31 -19.21 7.34
CA PRO A 122 2.49 -19.15 8.55
C PRO A 122 3.20 -18.37 9.65
N ASN A 123 2.41 -17.76 10.56
CA ASN A 123 2.91 -16.99 11.70
C ASN A 123 3.95 -15.92 11.32
N THR A 124 3.77 -15.28 10.18
CA THR A 124 4.70 -14.30 9.61
C THR A 124 4.01 -12.96 9.42
N THR A 125 4.68 -11.88 9.80
CA THR A 125 4.19 -10.51 9.63
C THR A 125 4.56 -9.99 8.23
N TYR A 126 3.56 -9.47 7.52
CA TYR A 126 3.71 -8.87 6.19
C TYR A 126 3.26 -7.40 6.20
N GLU A 127 3.80 -6.60 5.28
CA GLU A 127 3.30 -5.26 4.95
C GLU A 127 2.36 -5.37 3.76
N PHE A 128 1.15 -4.79 3.88
CA PHE A 128 0.34 -4.44 2.72
C PHE A 128 0.44 -2.92 2.50
N ALA A 129 0.68 -2.50 1.26
CA ALA A 129 0.78 -1.09 0.94
C ALA A 129 0.28 -0.79 -0.48
N ALA A 130 -0.24 0.43 -0.66
CA ALA A 130 -0.59 0.98 -1.95
C ALA A 130 -0.17 2.45 -2.04
N TRP A 131 0.25 2.87 -3.24
CA TRP A 131 0.50 4.27 -3.56
C TRP A 131 -0.77 4.88 -4.12
N ILE A 132 -1.25 5.95 -3.49
CA ILE A 132 -2.52 6.59 -3.84
C ILE A 132 -2.31 8.09 -3.93
N THR A 133 -2.87 8.71 -4.97
CA THR A 133 -2.99 10.17 -5.10
C THR A 133 -4.46 10.53 -5.28
N ASN A 134 -4.90 11.63 -4.66
CA ASN A 134 -6.19 12.21 -4.96
C ASN A 134 -6.08 13.07 -6.23
N LEU A 135 -6.94 12.80 -7.22
CA LEU A 135 -6.97 13.55 -8.47
C LEU A 135 -7.68 14.88 -8.35
N ASP A 136 -8.60 15.06 -7.40
CA ASP A 136 -9.32 16.33 -7.27
C ASP A 136 -8.39 17.49 -6.88
N LEU A 137 -8.61 18.61 -7.54
CA LEU A 137 -7.96 19.89 -7.25
C LEU A 137 -8.69 20.61 -6.10
N PRO A 138 -7.96 21.35 -5.25
CA PRO A 138 -8.58 22.22 -4.25
C PRO A 138 -9.52 23.28 -4.84
N SER A 139 -9.32 23.65 -6.12
CA SER A 139 -10.12 24.63 -6.84
C SER A 139 -11.46 24.07 -7.39
N THR A 140 -11.76 22.79 -7.18
CA THR A 140 -13.02 22.19 -7.64
C THR A 140 -14.22 22.91 -7.01
N CYS A 141 -15.10 23.43 -7.87
CA CYS A 141 -16.27 24.20 -7.44
C CYS A 141 -17.21 23.34 -6.58
N GLY A 142 -17.65 23.88 -5.44
CA GLY A 142 -18.51 23.16 -4.48
C GLY A 142 -17.75 22.28 -3.48
N GLY A 143 -16.43 22.14 -3.64
CA GLY A 143 -15.60 21.27 -2.80
C GLY A 143 -15.72 19.80 -3.22
N PRO A 144 -14.60 19.08 -3.40
CA PRO A 144 -14.64 17.68 -3.80
C PRO A 144 -15.07 16.77 -2.65
N ILE A 145 -15.68 15.64 -2.99
CA ILE A 145 -15.92 14.56 -2.04
C ILE A 145 -14.62 13.79 -1.87
N LEU A 146 -14.00 13.91 -0.70
CA LEU A 146 -12.71 13.27 -0.45
C LEU A 146 -12.87 11.75 -0.34
N PRO A 147 -12.09 10.97 -1.11
CA PRO A 147 -12.14 9.52 -1.01
C PRO A 147 -11.61 9.08 0.35
N ASN A 148 -12.24 8.05 0.91
CA ASN A 148 -11.76 7.34 2.08
C ASN A 148 -11.71 5.85 1.77
N ILE A 149 -10.49 5.32 1.68
CA ILE A 149 -10.23 3.95 1.27
C ILE A 149 -9.95 3.09 2.50
N THR A 150 -10.53 1.89 2.52
CA THR A 150 -10.28 0.88 3.54
C THR A 150 -9.56 -0.30 2.91
N PHE A 151 -8.43 -0.70 3.49
CA PHE A 151 -7.77 -1.96 3.21
C PHE A 151 -8.36 -3.03 4.14
N SER A 152 -8.88 -4.11 3.57
CA SER A 152 -9.26 -5.31 4.32
C SER A 152 -8.37 -6.46 3.88
N ILE A 153 -7.65 -7.05 4.83
CA ILE A 153 -6.82 -8.23 4.60
C ILE A 153 -7.49 -9.40 5.30
N GLU A 154 -7.85 -10.42 4.53
CA GLU A 154 -8.71 -11.51 4.98
C GLU A 154 -8.12 -12.85 4.55
N THR A 155 -8.45 -13.90 5.29
CA THR A 155 -8.19 -15.27 4.85
C THR A 155 -9.18 -15.65 3.74
N THR A 156 -8.87 -16.68 2.96
CA THR A 156 -9.79 -17.25 1.95
C THR A 156 -11.10 -17.77 2.55
N GLY A 157 -11.14 -18.01 3.88
CA GLY A 157 -12.34 -18.34 4.63
C GLY A 157 -13.14 -17.13 5.14
N GLY A 158 -12.73 -15.90 4.80
CA GLY A 158 -13.42 -14.66 5.19
C GLY A 158 -13.08 -14.15 6.59
N ALA A 159 -12.04 -14.68 7.25
CA ALA A 159 -11.60 -14.17 8.54
C ALA A 159 -10.72 -12.92 8.32
N VAL A 160 -11.15 -11.78 8.83
CA VAL A 160 -10.39 -10.53 8.74
C VAL A 160 -9.15 -10.60 9.64
N LEU A 161 -7.97 -10.47 9.05
CA LEU A 161 -6.68 -10.42 9.74
C LEU A 161 -6.29 -8.99 10.10
N GLN A 162 -6.63 -8.02 9.25
CA GLN A 162 -6.34 -6.61 9.48
C GLN A 162 -7.30 -5.72 8.69
N THR A 163 -7.66 -4.58 9.27
CA THR A 163 -8.38 -3.50 8.60
C THR A 163 -7.62 -2.19 8.81
N TYR A 164 -7.42 -1.44 7.74
CA TYR A 164 -6.77 -0.13 7.80
C TYR A 164 -7.56 0.90 7.01
N ASN A 165 -7.92 2.01 7.66
CA ASN A 165 -8.63 3.11 7.03
C ASN A 165 -7.65 4.25 6.75
N THR A 166 -7.62 4.73 5.51
CA THR A 166 -6.75 5.84 5.07
C THR A 166 -7.18 7.19 5.66
N GLY A 167 -8.40 7.29 6.19
CA GLY A 167 -9.07 8.55 6.44
C GLY A 167 -9.49 9.22 5.13
N GLN A 168 -9.96 10.46 5.21
CA GLN A 168 -10.17 11.25 4.01
C GLN A 168 -8.82 11.60 3.38
N ILE A 169 -8.61 11.23 2.12
CA ILE A 169 -7.40 11.57 1.37
C ILE A 169 -7.57 13.00 0.85
N PRO A 170 -6.80 13.99 1.37
CA PRO A 170 -6.99 15.39 1.03
C PRO A 170 -6.62 15.67 -0.42
N THR A 171 -7.19 16.76 -0.96
CA THR A 171 -6.70 17.32 -2.22
C THR A 171 -5.36 18.02 -2.02
N THR A 172 -4.60 18.16 -3.10
CA THR A 172 -3.27 18.76 -3.08
C THR A 172 -3.15 19.76 -4.23
N ASN A 173 -2.31 20.80 -4.06
CA ASN A 173 -2.06 21.78 -5.12
C ASN A 173 -1.22 21.19 -6.27
N ASN A 174 -0.42 20.17 -5.98
CA ASN A 174 0.37 19.43 -6.96
C ASN A 174 0.20 17.93 -6.68
N VAL A 175 0.16 17.12 -7.74
CA VAL A 175 0.11 15.66 -7.67
C VAL A 175 1.13 15.13 -6.66
N THR A 176 0.65 14.39 -5.66
CA THR A 176 1.49 13.79 -4.62
C THR A 176 1.02 12.38 -4.36
N TRP A 177 1.84 11.40 -4.75
CA TRP A 177 1.63 10.01 -4.40
C TRP A 177 1.99 9.78 -2.94
N THR A 178 1.06 9.19 -2.19
CA THR A 178 1.26 8.85 -0.77
C THR A 178 1.19 7.34 -0.60
N LYS A 179 2.19 6.76 0.08
CA LYS A 179 2.19 5.34 0.44
C LYS A 179 1.33 5.13 1.68
N TYR A 180 0.16 4.53 1.50
CA TYR A 180 -0.66 4.02 2.58
C TYR A 180 -0.29 2.57 2.86
N ARG A 181 -0.13 2.21 4.13
CA ARG A 181 0.33 0.87 4.52
C ARG A 181 -0.20 0.41 5.86
N THR A 182 -0.27 -0.90 6.02
CA THR A 182 -0.57 -1.58 7.28
C THR A 182 0.21 -2.89 7.37
N PHE A 183 0.33 -3.42 8.58
CA PHE A 183 0.95 -4.71 8.84
C PHE A 183 -0.10 -5.72 9.31
N PHE A 184 0.04 -6.96 8.88
CA PHE A 184 -0.80 -8.06 9.31
C PHE A 184 0.07 -9.30 9.56
N THR A 185 -0.40 -10.20 10.42
CA THR A 185 0.30 -11.46 10.70
C THR A 185 -0.57 -12.63 10.28
N THR A 186 0.00 -13.55 9.52
CA THR A 186 -0.70 -14.76 9.06
C THR A 186 -0.96 -15.72 10.23
N PRO A 187 -2.10 -16.44 10.25
CA PRO A 187 -2.35 -17.46 11.27
C PRO A 187 -1.29 -18.58 11.23
N ALA A 188 -1.08 -19.26 12.36
CA ALA A 188 -0.15 -20.42 12.41
C ALA A 188 -0.53 -21.57 11.45
N ASN A 189 -1.80 -21.64 11.04
CA ASN A 189 -2.35 -22.70 10.19
C ASN A 189 -2.68 -22.21 8.76
N SER A 190 -2.06 -21.12 8.31
CA SER A 190 -2.29 -20.62 6.95
C SER A 190 -1.50 -21.46 5.95
N SER A 191 -2.18 -22.44 5.35
CA SER A 191 -1.75 -23.18 4.15
C SER A 191 -2.45 -22.61 2.93
#